data_AF-A0A423XPZ7-F1
#
_entry.id   AF-A0A423XPZ7-F1
#
_cell.length_a   1.000
_cell.length_b   1.000
_cell.length_c   1.000
_cell.angle_alpha   90.00
_cell.angle_beta   90.00
_cell.angle_gamma   90.00
#
_symmetry.space_group_name_H-M   'P 1'
#
loop_
_entity.id
_entity.type
_entity.pdbx_description
1 polymer ?
#
loop_
_entity_poly.entity_id
_entity_poly.type
_entity_poly.pdbx_seq_one_letter_code
_entity_poly.pdbx_strand_id
1 'polypeptide(L)'
;MKMANTAGKVVAVMLTMAVLAGCGLTQKVTDGTASVTRSLFFRQIKTLHLDIRAREGVNNNESGAALATVVRIYQLKDRKAFDSTDYPSLFAGDSQAINRFRRRCA
;
A
#
# COMPACT_ATOMS: atom_id res chain seq x y z
N MET A 1 -58.75 11.26 10.92
CA MET A 1 -57.66 11.95 10.21
C MET A 1 -56.33 11.73 10.94
N LYS A 2 -55.42 10.87 10.43
CA LYS A 2 -53.95 10.80 10.72
C LYS A 2 -53.37 9.49 10.15
N MET A 3 -53.41 9.30 8.83
CA MET A 3 -52.77 8.14 8.17
C MET A 3 -51.85 8.54 7.01
N ALA A 4 -51.80 9.82 6.63
CA ALA A 4 -51.03 10.29 5.48
C ALA A 4 -49.54 10.58 5.78
N ASN A 5 -49.17 10.84 7.04
CA ASN A 5 -47.80 11.24 7.41
C ASN A 5 -46.85 10.09 7.80
N THR A 6 -47.33 8.85 7.84
CA THR A 6 -46.53 7.68 8.28
C THR A 6 -45.83 7.02 7.09
N ALA A 7 -46.47 6.97 5.91
CA ALA A 7 -45.89 6.38 4.70
C ALA A 7 -44.67 7.16 4.17
N GLY A 8 -44.71 8.50 4.19
CA GLY A 8 -43.60 9.35 3.74
C GLY A 8 -42.33 9.20 4.59
N LYS A 9 -42.47 8.96 5.90
CA LYS A 9 -41.32 8.73 6.80
C LYS A 9 -40.65 7.38 6.56
N VAL A 10 -41.41 6.33 6.24
CA VAL A 10 -40.86 4.99 5.98
C VAL A 10 -40.07 4.96 4.67
N VAL A 11 -40.57 5.64 3.63
CA VAL A 11 -39.85 5.75 2.34
C VAL A 11 -38.54 6.54 2.49
N ALA A 12 -38.56 7.63 3.26
CA ALA A 12 -37.35 8.42 3.53
C ALA A 12 -36.27 7.64 4.30
N VAL A 13 -36.66 6.77 5.24
CA VAL A 13 -35.74 5.92 6.02
C VAL A 13 -35.15 4.80 5.16
N MET A 14 -35.92 4.24 4.22
CA MET A 14 -35.39 3.23 3.30
C MET A 14 -34.41 3.81 2.28
N LEU A 15 -34.64 5.05 1.81
CA LEU A 15 -33.73 5.73 0.89
C LEU A 15 -32.38 6.05 1.55
N THR A 16 -32.37 6.47 2.82
CA THR A 16 -31.13 6.76 3.55
C THR A 16 -30.32 5.50 3.84
N MET A 17 -30.98 4.37 4.13
CA MET A 17 -30.30 3.07 4.30
C MET A 17 -29.67 2.57 2.99
N ALA A 18 -30.31 2.80 1.84
CA ALA A 18 -29.74 2.44 0.54
C ALA A 18 -28.48 3.27 0.19
N VAL A 19 -28.47 4.55 0.56
CA VAL A 19 -27.29 5.42 0.37
C VAL A 19 -26.13 5.03 1.28
N LEU A 20 -26.39 4.60 2.53
CA LEU A 20 -25.35 4.11 3.43
C LEU A 20 -24.79 2.73 3.02
N ALA A 21 -25.61 1.87 2.40
CA ALA A 21 -25.17 0.57 1.89
C ALA A 21 -24.34 0.67 0.58
N GLY A 22 -24.45 1.77 -0.16
CA GLY A 22 -23.79 1.96 -1.46
C GLY A 22 -22.27 2.24 -1.39
N CYS A 23 -21.76 2.74 -0.27
CA CYS A 23 -20.35 3.15 -0.18
C CYS A 23 -19.40 1.97 0.14
N GLY A 24 -19.88 0.94 0.84
CA GLY A 24 -19.07 -0.23 1.23
C GLY A 24 -19.08 -1.38 0.23
N LEU A 25 -20.18 -1.54 -0.52
CA LEU A 25 -20.35 -2.68 -1.43
C LEU A 25 -19.53 -2.50 -2.73
N THR A 26 -19.44 -1.27 -3.21
CA THR A 26 -18.68 -0.90 -4.43
C THR A 26 -17.16 -1.00 -4.23
N GLN A 27 -16.67 -0.72 -3.01
CA GLN A 27 -15.26 -0.93 -2.64
C GLN A 27 -14.89 -2.42 -2.69
N LYS A 28 -15.73 -3.30 -2.13
CA LYS A 28 -15.47 -4.76 -2.12
C LYS A 28 -15.44 -5.39 -3.51
N VAL A 29 -16.30 -4.96 -4.43
CA VAL A 29 -16.32 -5.50 -5.80
C VAL A 29 -15.14 -4.98 -6.63
N THR A 30 -14.71 -3.74 -6.39
CA THR A 30 -13.53 -3.16 -7.07
C THR A 30 -12.25 -3.91 -6.67
N ASP A 31 -12.07 -4.20 -5.39
CA ASP A 31 -10.93 -4.99 -4.89
C ASP A 31 -10.99 -6.46 -5.35
N GLY A 32 -12.17 -7.06 -5.36
CA GLY A 32 -12.37 -8.44 -5.81
C GLY A 32 -12.07 -8.63 -7.31
N THR A 33 -12.54 -7.71 -8.16
CA THR A 33 -12.38 -7.83 -9.62
C THR A 33 -10.94 -7.53 -10.07
N ALA A 34 -10.28 -6.55 -9.45
CA ALA A 34 -8.86 -6.28 -9.70
C ALA A 34 -7.93 -7.44 -9.28
N SER A 35 -8.33 -8.20 -8.24
CA SER A 35 -7.60 -9.37 -7.76
C SER A 35 -7.68 -10.55 -8.74
N VAL A 36 -8.86 -10.85 -9.28
CA VAL A 36 -9.07 -11.96 -10.22
C VAL A 36 -8.36 -11.71 -11.55
N THR A 37 -8.36 -10.47 -12.06
CA THR A 37 -7.69 -10.15 -13.35
C THR A 37 -6.16 -10.20 -13.25
N ARG A 38 -5.56 -9.81 -12.12
CA ARG A 38 -4.09 -9.92 -11.93
C ARG A 38 -3.61 -11.36 -11.73
N SER A 39 -4.48 -12.24 -11.22
CA SER A 39 -4.14 -13.65 -10.98
C SER A 39 -3.93 -14.46 -12.26
N LEU A 40 -4.55 -14.05 -13.37
CA LEU A 40 -4.58 -14.83 -14.60
C LEU A 40 -3.44 -14.49 -15.58
N PHE A 41 -2.93 -13.25 -15.55
CA PHE A 41 -1.96 -12.76 -16.53
C PHE A 41 -0.58 -12.40 -15.98
N PHE A 42 -0.41 -12.39 -14.65
CA PHE A 42 0.89 -12.17 -14.02
C PHE A 42 1.16 -13.30 -13.03
N ARG A 43 2.32 -13.95 -13.19
CA ARG A 43 2.84 -14.93 -12.22
C ARG A 43 2.91 -14.22 -10.86
N GLN A 44 1.97 -14.50 -9.97
CA GLN A 44 1.93 -13.88 -8.66
C GLN A 44 3.10 -14.42 -7.83
N ILE A 45 4.24 -13.73 -7.86
CA ILE A 45 5.29 -13.91 -6.86
C ILE A 45 4.73 -13.35 -5.55
N LYS A 46 4.04 -14.19 -4.77
CA LYS A 46 3.44 -13.81 -3.48
C LYS A 46 4.44 -13.80 -2.35
N THR A 47 5.45 -14.66 -2.44
CA THR A 47 6.46 -14.85 -1.40
C THR A 47 7.84 -14.57 -1.97
N LEU A 48 8.57 -13.67 -1.31
CA LEU A 48 9.95 -13.33 -1.62
C LEU A 48 10.83 -13.92 -0.51
N HIS A 49 11.57 -14.98 -0.85
CA HIS A 49 12.57 -15.55 0.04
C HIS A 49 13.92 -14.88 -0.24
N LEU A 50 14.46 -14.19 0.77
CA LEU A 50 15.75 -13.51 0.71
C LEU A 50 16.65 -14.14 1.77
N ASP A 51 17.79 -14.70 1.35
CA ASP A 51 18.87 -15.13 2.23
C ASP A 51 20.03 -14.14 2.06
N ILE A 52 20.36 -13.41 3.13
CA ILE A 52 21.43 -12.40 3.14
C ILE A 52 22.56 -12.96 3.99
N ARG A 53 23.70 -13.24 3.36
CA ARG A 53 24.91 -13.71 4.03
C ARG A 53 26.00 -12.67 3.89
N ALA A 54 26.45 -12.13 5.01
CA ALA A 54 27.58 -11.22 5.04
C ALA A 54 28.90 -12.00 4.95
N ARG A 55 29.87 -11.47 4.21
CA ARG A 55 31.25 -11.93 4.25
C ARG A 55 31.92 -11.41 5.53
N GLU A 56 32.93 -12.10 6.02
CA GLU A 56 33.86 -11.55 7.00
C GLU A 56 34.44 -10.21 6.50
N GLY A 57 34.50 -9.23 7.40
CA GLY A 57 34.97 -7.88 7.07
C GLY A 57 33.96 -6.97 6.37
N VAL A 58 32.65 -7.24 6.50
CA VAL A 58 31.64 -6.28 6.01
C VAL A 58 31.65 -5.02 6.87
N ASN A 59 31.53 -3.85 6.23
CA ASN A 59 31.52 -2.53 6.89
C ASN A 59 32.68 -2.33 7.87
N ASN A 60 33.92 -2.50 7.38
CA ASN A 60 35.10 -2.22 8.18
C ASN A 60 35.23 -0.72 8.46
N ASN A 61 35.60 -0.39 9.69
CA ASN A 61 36.04 0.96 10.02
C ASN A 61 37.47 1.22 9.51
N GLU A 62 37.99 2.42 9.76
CA GLU A 62 39.34 2.83 9.34
C GLU A 62 40.47 1.95 9.93
N SER A 63 40.23 1.29 11.07
CA SER A 63 41.19 0.34 11.68
C SER A 63 41.04 -1.10 11.18
N GLY A 64 40.15 -1.36 10.22
CA GLY A 64 39.93 -2.69 9.64
C GLY A 64 39.03 -3.61 10.47
N ALA A 65 38.43 -3.11 11.56
CA ALA A 65 37.49 -3.89 12.37
C ALA A 65 36.10 -3.90 11.72
N ALA A 66 35.51 -5.10 11.60
CA ALA A 66 34.18 -5.28 11.02
C ALA A 66 33.09 -4.71 11.93
N LEU A 67 32.16 -3.95 11.35
CA LEU A 67 31.01 -3.39 12.07
C LEU A 67 29.70 -3.99 11.58
N ALA A 68 28.71 -4.00 12.47
CA ALA A 68 27.36 -4.39 12.11
C ALA A 68 26.82 -3.49 10.98
N THR A 69 26.18 -4.12 9.99
CA THR A 69 25.59 -3.42 8.84
C THR A 69 24.08 -3.58 8.87
N VAL A 70 23.34 -2.48 8.74
CA VAL A 70 21.88 -2.49 8.61
C VAL A 70 21.52 -2.56 7.14
N VAL A 71 20.72 -3.55 6.76
CA VAL A 71 20.18 -3.70 5.40
C VAL A 71 18.69 -3.37 5.41
N ARG A 72 18.26 -2.43 4.56
CA ARG A 72 16.85 -2.07 4.37
C ARG A 72 16.36 -2.60 3.02
N ILE A 73 15.21 -3.28 3.03
CA ILE A 73 14.64 -3.94 1.84
C ILE A 73 13.39 -3.17 1.42
N TYR A 74 13.39 -2.67 0.18
CA TYR A 74 12.31 -1.85 -0.36
C TYR A 74 11.51 -2.60 -1.44
N GLN A 75 10.20 -2.73 -1.24
CA GLN A 75 9.29 -3.21 -2.28
C GLN A 75 8.75 -2.02 -3.06
N LEU A 76 9.30 -1.81 -4.26
CA LEU A 76 8.96 -0.67 -5.11
C LEU A 76 8.05 -1.09 -6.26
N LYS A 77 7.10 -0.22 -6.62
CA LYS A 77 6.28 -0.38 -7.83
C LYS A 77 7.00 0.11 -9.08
N ASP A 78 7.84 1.13 -8.93
CA ASP A 78 8.66 1.74 -9.98
C ASP A 78 10.03 2.08 -9.39
N ARG A 79 11.09 1.86 -10.17
CA ARG A 79 12.49 2.02 -9.73
C ARG A 79 13.00 3.44 -9.94
N LYS A 80 12.34 4.25 -10.77
CA LYS A 80 12.81 5.59 -11.18
C LYS A 80 13.11 6.52 -10.00
N ALA A 81 12.23 6.54 -8.99
CA ALA A 81 12.40 7.39 -7.81
C ALA A 81 13.59 6.96 -6.96
N PHE A 82 13.81 5.65 -6.80
CA PHE A 82 14.94 5.11 -6.05
C PHE A 82 16.27 5.42 -6.76
N ASP A 83 16.36 5.17 -8.07
CA ASP A 83 17.57 5.41 -8.85
C ASP A 83 17.95 6.91 -8.89
N SER A 84 16.96 7.81 -8.78
CA SER A 84 17.20 9.27 -8.75
C SER A 84 17.52 9.84 -7.37
N THR A 85 17.38 9.06 -6.29
CA THR A 85 17.57 9.55 -4.92
C THR A 85 18.98 9.24 -4.42
N ASP A 86 19.57 10.17 -3.67
CA ASP A 86 20.85 9.99 -3.00
C ASP A 86 20.73 9.26 -1.65
N TYR A 87 21.86 8.69 -1.20
CA TYR A 87 21.90 7.93 0.04
C TYR A 87 21.45 8.72 1.29
N PRO A 88 21.87 9.99 1.49
CA PRO A 88 21.41 10.78 2.64
C PRO A 88 19.88 10.94 2.70
N SER A 89 19.24 11.23 1.57
CA SER A 89 17.77 11.38 1.53
C SER A 89 17.05 10.06 1.81
N LEU A 90 17.58 8.93 1.32
CA LEU A 90 17.07 7.60 1.65
C LEU A 90 17.26 7.27 3.14
N PHE A 91 18.40 7.65 3.72
CA PHE A 91 18.67 7.38 5.11
C PHE A 91 17.78 8.18 6.06
N ALA A 92 17.61 9.48 5.78
CA ALA A 92 16.88 10.42 6.61
C ALA A 92 15.35 10.32 6.46
N GLY A 93 14.85 9.98 5.27
CA GLY A 93 13.41 10.02 4.98
C GLY A 93 13.01 9.22 3.76
N ASP A 94 13.32 7.92 3.74
CA ASP A 94 12.98 6.99 2.63
C ASP A 94 11.51 7.12 2.18
N SER A 95 10.57 7.17 3.13
CA SER A 95 9.14 7.23 2.84
C SER A 95 8.73 8.47 2.05
N GLN A 96 9.49 9.55 2.08
CA GLN A 96 9.24 10.72 1.22
C GLN A 96 10.02 10.63 -0.09
N ALA A 97 11.24 10.08 -0.03
CA ALA A 97 12.13 9.98 -1.18
C ALA A 97 11.64 8.97 -2.24
N ILE A 98 11.18 7.80 -1.80
CA ILE A 98 10.78 6.68 -2.70
C ILE A 98 9.27 6.50 -2.84
N ASN A 99 8.46 7.10 -1.96
CA ASN A 99 7.00 6.95 -2.01
C ASN A 99 6.32 8.11 -2.76
N ARG A 100 6.41 8.09 -4.09
CA ARG A 100 5.68 9.06 -4.94
C ARG A 100 4.19 8.75 -5.08
N PHE A 101 3.72 7.64 -4.50
CA PHE A 101 2.35 7.12 -4.70
C PHE A 101 1.43 7.35 -3.49
N ARG A 102 1.47 8.53 -2.87
CA ARG A 102 0.26 9.02 -2.18
C ARG A 102 -0.74 9.42 -3.26
N ARG A 103 -1.58 8.46 -3.70
CA ARG A 103 -2.92 8.83 -4.16
C ARG A 103 -3.61 9.48 -2.97
N ARG A 104 -3.50 10.80 -2.85
CA ARG A 104 -4.49 11.60 -2.16
C ARG A 104 -5.75 11.46 -3.00
N CYS A 105 -6.59 10.49 -2.65
CA CYS A 105 -7.99 10.60 -2.97
C CYS A 105 -8.48 11.80 -2.15
N ALA A 106 -8.76 12.90 -2.85
CA ALA A 106 -9.61 13.98 -2.38
C ALA A 106 -11.00 13.75 -2.97
#